data_AF-A0A2P5FI43-F1
#
_entry.id   AF-A0A2P5FI43-F1
#
_cell.length_a   1.000
_cell.length_b   1.000
_cell.length_c   1.000
_cell.angle_alpha   90.00
_cell.angle_beta   90.00
_cell.angle_gamma   90.00
#
_symmetry.space_group_name_H-M   'P 1'
#
loop_
_entity.id
_entity.type
_entity.pdbx_description
1 polymer ?
#
loop_
_entity_poly.entity_id
_entity_poly.type
_entity_poly.pdbx_seq_one_letter_code
_entity_poly.pdbx_strand_id
1 'polypeptide(L)'
;MSRNKETLVLLIDVGPSMHNIVPEIEKVCSTLIEKKLIYSKADEVGVILFGTQDTKNELTKEVGGYEHVVVLRDIRVVDVDLLETLQPLPRGTHTGDCIL
;
A
#
# COMPACT_ATOMS: atom_id res chain seq x y z
N MET A 1 -27.36 8.38 -12.17
CA MET A 1 -27.02 7.58 -10.97
C MET A 1 -25.61 7.96 -10.56
N SER A 2 -25.43 8.59 -9.39
CA SER A 2 -24.08 8.84 -8.87
C SER A 2 -23.44 7.49 -8.60
N ARG A 3 -22.44 7.12 -9.39
CA ARG A 3 -21.61 5.97 -9.06
C ARG A 3 -20.92 6.31 -7.74
N ASN A 4 -21.17 5.55 -6.68
CA ASN A 4 -20.49 5.75 -5.40
C ASN A 4 -18.99 5.63 -5.67
N LYS A 5 -18.28 6.75 -5.49
CA LYS A 5 -16.83 6.80 -5.55
C LYS A 5 -16.31 6.19 -4.25
N GLU A 6 -15.46 5.18 -4.37
CA GLU A 6 -14.83 4.51 -3.23
C GLU A 6 -13.38 5.01 -3.09
N THR A 7 -12.92 5.13 -1.85
CA THR A 7 -11.51 5.36 -1.51
C THR A 7 -11.00 4.17 -0.72
N LEU A 8 -9.94 3.53 -1.20
CA LEU A 8 -9.31 2.36 -0.61
C LEU A 8 -7.88 2.69 -0.21
N VAL A 9 -7.44 2.23 0.96
CA VAL A 9 -6.03 2.30 1.37
C VAL A 9 -5.53 0.89 1.60
N LEU A 10 -4.51 0.50 0.85
CA LEU A 10 -3.81 -0.76 1.04
C LEU A 10 -2.70 -0.55 2.08
N LEU A 11 -2.87 -1.15 3.26
CA LEU A 11 -1.89 -1.15 4.33
C LEU A 11 -1.19 -2.52 4.35
N ILE A 12 0.10 -2.55 4.00
CA ILE A 12 0.82 -3.81 3.73
C ILE A 12 2.05 -3.93 4.63
N ASP A 13 2.11 -5.04 5.37
CA ASP A 13 3.30 -5.42 6.14
C ASP A 13 4.34 -6.05 5.20
N VAL A 14 5.53 -5.46 5.17
CA VAL A 14 6.67 -5.98 4.41
C VAL A 14 7.83 -6.41 5.31
N GLY A 15 7.61 -6.48 6.62
CA GLY A 15 8.61 -6.88 7.60
C GLY A 15 9.07 -8.34 7.46
N PRO A 16 10.16 -8.73 8.14
CA PRO A 16 10.79 -10.05 7.99
C PRO A 16 9.86 -11.26 8.17
N SER A 17 8.88 -11.17 9.09
CA SER A 17 7.89 -12.22 9.33
C SER A 17 6.99 -12.49 8.13
N MET A 18 6.79 -11.50 7.26
CA MET A 18 5.87 -11.56 6.13
C MET A 18 6.57 -11.94 4.82
N HIS A 19 7.90 -12.10 4.81
CA HIS A 19 8.63 -12.30 3.56
C HIS A 19 8.14 -13.52 2.75
N ASN A 20 7.74 -14.60 3.42
CA ASN A 20 7.28 -15.78 2.71
C ASN A 20 5.92 -15.59 2.01
N ILE A 21 5.13 -14.57 2.37
CA ILE A 21 3.79 -14.33 1.83
C ILE A 21 3.67 -13.07 0.96
N VAL A 22 4.70 -12.21 0.92
CA VAL A 22 4.68 -11.01 0.05
C VAL A 22 4.38 -11.34 -1.43
N PRO A 23 4.94 -12.40 -2.06
CA PRO A 23 4.60 -12.72 -3.45
C PRO A 23 3.11 -13.01 -3.66
N GLU A 24 2.44 -13.59 -2.67
CA GLU A 24 1.00 -13.82 -2.68
C GLU A 24 0.22 -12.52 -2.48
N ILE A 25 0.68 -11.64 -1.57
CA ILE A 25 0.11 -10.31 -1.37
C ILE A 25 0.18 -9.49 -2.67
N GLU A 26 1.33 -9.48 -3.35
CA GLU A 26 1.52 -8.81 -4.64
C GLU A 26 0.49 -9.26 -5.68
N LYS A 27 0.24 -10.58 -5.78
CA LYS A 27 -0.75 -11.15 -6.71
C LYS A 27 -2.17 -10.71 -6.36
N VAL A 28 -2.53 -10.74 -5.07
CA VAL A 28 -3.87 -10.34 -4.59
C VAL A 28 -4.10 -8.85 -4.83
N CYS A 29 -3.13 -8.01 -4.47
CA CYS A 29 -3.19 -6.56 -4.69
C CYS A 29 -3.28 -6.25 -6.19
N SER A 30 -2.46 -6.88 -7.03
CA SER A 30 -2.52 -6.66 -8.49
C SER A 30 -3.88 -7.04 -9.07
N THR A 31 -4.40 -8.21 -8.71
CA THR A 31 -5.74 -8.66 -9.15
C THR A 31 -6.84 -7.69 -8.70
N LEU A 32 -6.75 -7.14 -7.49
CA LEU A 32 -7.69 -6.15 -6.96
C LEU A 32 -7.64 -4.85 -7.79
N ILE A 33 -6.44 -4.35 -8.08
CA ILE A 33 -6.24 -3.13 -8.85
C ILE A 33 -6.66 -3.28 -10.31
N GLU A 34 -6.35 -4.41 -10.94
CA GLU A 34 -6.84 -4.75 -12.29
C GLU A 34 -8.37 -4.72 -12.36
N LYS A 35 -9.05 -5.29 -11.37
CA LYS A 35 -10.52 -5.23 -11.28
C LYS A 35 -11.02 -3.80 -11.14
N LYS A 36 -10.38 -2.97 -10.29
CA LYS A 36 -10.75 -1.55 -10.17
C LYS A 36 -10.48 -0.77 -11.46
N LEU A 37 -9.40 -1.06 -12.18
CA LEU A 37 -9.13 -0.47 -13.51
C LEU A 37 -10.21 -0.82 -14.54
N ILE A 38 -10.83 -1.99 -14.47
CA ILE A 38 -11.86 -2.40 -15.43
C ILE A 38 -13.23 -1.83 -15.04
N TYR A 39 -13.64 -2.00 -13.79
CA TYR A 39 -15.01 -1.75 -13.35
C TYR A 39 -15.19 -0.41 -12.62
N SER A 40 -14.13 0.11 -12.02
CA SER A 40 -14.20 1.22 -11.07
C SER A 40 -13.10 2.28 -11.24
N LYS A 41 -12.78 2.69 -12.48
CA LYS A 41 -11.72 3.66 -12.83
C LYS A 41 -11.70 5.03 -12.12
N ALA A 42 -12.76 5.37 -11.40
CA ALA A 42 -12.91 6.67 -10.72
C ALA A 42 -12.65 6.55 -9.21
N ASP A 43 -12.47 5.33 -8.72
CA ASP A 43 -12.08 5.06 -7.34
C ASP A 43 -10.66 5.58 -7.11
N GLU A 44 -10.37 5.85 -5.85
CA GLU A 44 -9.05 6.28 -5.40
C GLU A 44 -8.39 5.20 -4.56
N VAL A 45 -7.09 5.00 -4.77
CA VAL A 45 -6.28 4.04 -4.02
C VAL A 45 -5.00 4.70 -3.52
N GLY A 46 -4.72 4.53 -2.23
CA GLY A 46 -3.43 4.80 -1.62
C GLY A 46 -2.74 3.51 -1.18
N VAL A 47 -1.40 3.53 -1.09
CA VAL A 47 -0.60 2.38 -0.66
C VAL A 47 0.38 2.81 0.43
N ILE A 48 0.32 2.13 1.56
CA ILE A 48 1.18 2.34 2.72
C ILE A 48 1.87 1.02 3.06
N LEU A 49 3.18 1.09 3.23
CA LEU A 49 4.02 -0.02 3.67
C LEU A 49 4.47 0.20 5.10
N PHE A 50 4.47 -0.85 5.91
CA PHE A 50 5.05 -0.83 7.25
C PHE A 50 6.00 -2.03 7.45
N GLY A 51 6.94 -1.90 8.38
CA GLY A 51 8.07 -2.83 8.52
C GLY A 51 9.23 -2.58 7.55
N THR A 52 9.24 -1.41 6.89
CA THR A 52 10.27 -1.03 5.91
C THR A 52 11.61 -0.67 6.56
N GLN A 53 12.68 -0.55 5.78
CA GLN A 53 13.94 0.02 6.28
C GLN A 53 13.78 1.52 6.57
N ASP A 54 13.24 2.24 5.57
CA ASP A 54 13.12 3.69 5.58
C ASP A 54 11.88 4.16 6.35
N THR A 55 11.82 5.47 6.64
CA THR A 55 10.61 6.11 7.14
C THR A 55 10.26 7.27 6.24
N LYS A 56 9.08 7.22 5.61
CA LYS A 56 8.61 8.26 4.68
C LYS A 56 7.12 8.46 4.84
N ASN A 57 6.75 9.20 5.87
CA ASN A 57 5.39 9.65 6.11
C ASN A 57 5.43 11.02 6.80
N GLU A 58 4.36 11.80 6.69
CA GLU A 58 4.31 13.15 7.25
C GLU A 58 4.17 13.14 8.79
N LEU A 59 3.56 12.09 9.37
CA LEU A 59 3.36 11.99 10.82
C LEU A 59 4.69 11.90 11.58
N THR A 60 5.67 11.15 11.08
CA THR A 60 7.01 11.11 11.68
C THR A 60 7.65 12.50 11.73
N LYS A 61 7.42 13.35 10.73
CA LYS A 61 7.98 14.72 10.70
C LYS A 61 7.23 15.66 11.64
N GLU A 62 5.91 15.52 11.74
CA GLU A 62 5.05 16.44 12.48
C GLU A 62 5.01 16.14 13.98
N VAL A 63 4.93 14.87 14.36
CA VAL A 63 4.70 14.44 15.75
C VAL A 63 5.72 13.42 16.27
N GLY A 64 6.61 12.92 15.42
CA GLY A 64 7.52 11.82 15.75
C GLY A 64 6.83 10.46 15.79
N GLY A 65 7.61 9.39 15.98
CA GLY A 65 7.10 8.01 15.88
C GLY A 65 6.76 7.62 14.44
N TYR A 66 5.87 6.62 14.28
CA TYR A 66 5.51 6.04 12.97
C TYR A 66 6.74 5.64 12.12
N GLU A 67 7.77 5.15 12.80
CA GLU A 67 9.01 4.70 12.17
C GLU A 67 8.77 3.45 11.33
N HIS A 68 9.60 3.26 10.30
CA HIS A 68 9.54 2.12 9.39
C HIS A 68 8.24 2.04 8.57
N VAL A 69 7.53 3.17 8.47
CA VAL A 69 6.32 3.35 7.65
C VAL A 69 6.61 4.26 6.46
N VAL A 70 6.27 3.79 5.27
CA VAL A 70 6.43 4.49 4.00
C VAL A 70 5.08 4.64 3.31
N VAL A 71 4.68 5.87 3.01
CA VAL A 71 3.63 6.14 2.04
C VAL A 71 4.24 5.91 0.66
N LEU A 72 4.00 4.71 0.11
CA LEU A 72 4.52 4.33 -1.19
C LEU A 72 3.82 5.10 -2.31
N ARG A 73 2.51 5.36 -2.12
CA ARG A 73 1.70 6.16 -3.02
C ARG A 73 0.56 6.84 -2.28
N ASP A 74 0.47 8.15 -2.46
CA ASP A 74 -0.65 8.96 -1.96
C ASP A 74 -1.98 8.52 -2.57
N ILE A 75 -3.08 8.78 -1.85
CA ILE A 75 -4.43 8.49 -2.33
C ILE A 75 -4.68 9.27 -3.62
N ARG A 76 -4.82 8.54 -4.74
CA ARG A 76 -5.14 9.12 -6.04
C ARG A 76 -5.97 8.16 -6.88
N VAL A 77 -6.55 8.67 -7.96
CA VAL A 77 -7.37 7.88 -8.88
C VAL A 77 -6.58 6.66 -9.39
N VAL A 78 -7.27 5.52 -9.52
CA VAL A 78 -6.66 4.28 -10.01
C VAL A 78 -6.15 4.45 -11.45
N ASP A 79 -4.90 4.09 -11.67
CA ASP A 79 -4.20 4.15 -12.97
C ASP A 79 -3.31 2.91 -13.16
N VAL A 80 -2.70 2.78 -14.34
CA VAL A 80 -1.84 1.63 -14.68
C VAL A 80 -0.56 1.65 -13.84
N ASP A 81 -0.01 2.82 -13.53
CA ASP A 81 1.18 3.00 -12.69
C ASP A 81 1.01 2.37 -11.29
N LEU A 82 -0.24 2.21 -10.81
CA LEU A 82 -0.51 1.57 -9.52
C LEU A 82 -0.10 0.10 -9.51
N LEU A 83 -0.22 -0.60 -10.64
CA LEU A 83 0.22 -1.99 -10.77
C LEU A 83 1.75 -2.08 -10.69
N GLU A 84 2.45 -1.17 -11.38
CA GLU A 84 3.91 -1.07 -11.33
C GLU A 84 4.40 -0.71 -9.93
N THR A 85 3.66 0.11 -9.20
CA THR A 85 3.99 0.47 -7.81
C THR A 85 3.90 -0.73 -6.85
N LEU A 86 3.01 -1.69 -7.14
CA LEU A 86 2.78 -2.86 -6.29
C LEU A 86 3.72 -4.04 -6.61
N GLN A 87 4.57 -3.95 -7.64
CA GLN A 87 5.42 -5.06 -8.07
C GLN A 87 6.82 -4.59 -8.53
N PRO A 88 7.91 -4.99 -7.85
CA PRO A 88 7.96 -5.77 -6.60
C PRO A 88 7.72 -4.89 -5.36
N LEU A 89 7.03 -5.43 -4.36
CA LEU A 89 7.02 -4.88 -3.00
C LEU A 89 8.40 -5.08 -2.36
N PRO A 90 8.92 -4.09 -1.62
CA PRO A 90 10.22 -4.21 -0.98
C PRO A 90 10.21 -5.25 0.14
N ARG A 91 11.39 -5.81 0.43
CA ARG A 91 11.61 -6.65 1.62
C ARG A 91 12.06 -5.76 2.77
N GLY A 92 11.13 -5.44 3.65
CA GLY A 92 11.40 -4.66 4.85
C GLY A 92 12.31 -5.39 5.84
N THR A 93 13.00 -4.62 6.68
CA THR A 93 13.98 -5.12 7.65
C THR A 93 13.54 -4.98 9.10
N HIS A 94 12.43 -4.27 9.36
CA HIS A 94 11.92 -4.03 10.70
C HIS A 94 10.58 -4.72 10.91
N THR A 95 10.26 -5.04 12.15
CA THR A 95 8.94 -5.54 12.51
C THR A 95 7.93 -4.41 12.43
N GLY A 96 6.84 -4.65 11.71
CA GLY A 96 5.70 -3.76 11.68
C GLY A 96 4.98 -3.69 13.02
N ASP A 97 4.66 -2.50 13.50
CA ASP A 97 3.75 -2.31 14.63
C ASP A 97 2.31 -2.18 14.11
N CYS A 98 1.66 -3.32 13.91
CA CYS A 98 0.24 -3.37 13.55
C CYS A 98 -0.52 -4.11 14.66
N ILE A 99 -1.41 -3.40 15.34
CA ILE A 99 -2.39 -4.01 16.24
C ILE A 99 -3.54 -4.50 15.36
N LEU A 100 -3.61 -5.82 15.15
CA LEU A 100 -4.77 -6.51 14.58
C LEU A 100 -5.61 -7.13 15.70
#